data_AF-A0A1D3UUS3-F1
#
_entry.id   AF-A0A1D3UUS3-F1
#
_cell.length_a   1.000
_cell.length_b   1.000
_cell.length_c   1.000
_cell.angle_alpha   90.00
_cell.angle_beta   90.00
_cell.angle_gamma   90.00
#
_symmetry.space_group_name_H-M   'P 1'
#
loop_
_entity.id
_entity.type
_entity.pdbx_description
1 polymer ?
#
loop_
_entity_poly.entity_id
_entity_poly.type
_entity_poly.pdbx_seq_one_letter_code
_entity_poly.pdbx_strand_id
1 'polypeptide(L)'
;MQAGQSDWKHVTKYTIADGQTEGIWYDAGGTFIGDNKTTLEAADDAATRKLGSPWRMPTKEEIRELLDHCTWNWTTQDGVNGCEVKGPNGNSIFLPAAGYRKGSLLYYAGSGGDYWSSSLCAAYSGLARYLGFDSGGRGWYDNGRYYGFSVRPVRP
;
A
#
# COMPACT_ATOMS: atom_id res chain seq x y z
N MET A 1 24.10 32.05 9.68
CA MET A 1 23.44 31.01 8.88
C MET A 1 24.33 30.71 7.68
N GLN A 2 24.91 29.52 7.59
CA GLN A 2 25.62 29.08 6.39
C GLN A 2 24.59 28.65 5.34
N ALA A 3 24.77 29.11 4.10
CA ALA A 3 23.94 28.67 2.98
C ALA A 3 24.24 27.20 2.67
N GLY A 4 23.20 26.35 2.65
CA GLY A 4 23.32 24.92 2.36
C GLY A 4 23.75 24.64 0.91
N GLN A 5 24.52 23.57 0.71
CA GLN A 5 24.94 23.10 -0.61
C GLN A 5 23.79 22.34 -1.30
N SER A 6 23.62 22.56 -2.61
CA SER A 6 22.44 22.10 -3.38
C SER A 6 22.70 20.85 -4.24
N ASP A 7 23.76 20.10 -3.98
CA ASP A 7 24.02 18.86 -4.74
C ASP A 7 23.14 17.70 -4.22
N TRP A 8 22.93 16.68 -5.05
CA TRP A 8 22.04 15.55 -4.75
C TRP A 8 22.43 14.74 -3.50
N LYS A 9 23.67 14.86 -3.00
CA LYS A 9 24.09 14.24 -1.74
C LYS A 9 23.63 15.05 -0.52
N HIS A 10 23.24 16.31 -0.72
CA HIS A 10 22.79 17.26 0.30
C HIS A 10 21.32 17.68 0.12
N VAL A 11 20.61 17.10 -0.85
CA VAL A 11 19.14 17.25 -0.99
C VAL A 11 18.45 16.39 0.08
N THR A 12 18.30 16.92 1.30
CA THR A 12 17.36 16.39 2.30
C THR A 12 15.96 16.94 2.00
N LYS A 13 15.30 16.40 0.97
CA LYS A 13 13.97 16.87 0.57
C LYS A 13 12.89 16.33 1.50
N TYR A 14 12.71 17.01 2.63
CA TYR A 14 11.41 17.48 3.13
C TYR A 14 11.61 18.89 3.68
N THR A 15 11.62 19.87 2.79
CA THR A 15 11.53 21.30 3.13
C THR A 15 10.11 21.60 3.62
N ILE A 16 9.86 21.34 4.91
CA ILE A 16 8.95 22.16 5.68
C ILE A 16 9.85 22.91 6.66
N ALA A 17 9.84 24.24 6.60
CA ALA A 17 10.46 25.04 7.64
C ALA A 17 9.53 25.02 8.87
N ASP A 18 9.55 23.93 9.63
CA ASP A 18 8.81 23.78 10.88
C ASP A 18 9.57 24.31 12.10
N GLY A 19 10.83 24.71 11.91
CA GLY A 19 11.68 25.26 12.97
C GLY A 19 12.16 24.21 13.97
N GLN A 20 12.02 22.91 13.69
CA GLN A 20 12.51 21.85 14.57
C GLN A 20 13.93 21.44 14.20
N THR A 21 14.87 21.65 15.14
CA THR A 21 16.30 21.33 14.98
C THR A 21 16.76 20.10 15.75
N GLU A 22 15.83 19.37 16.37
CA GLU A 22 16.10 18.13 17.12
C GLU A 22 15.65 16.93 16.30
N GLY A 23 16.58 16.04 15.97
CA GLY A 23 16.41 14.98 14.98
C GLY A 23 15.51 13.85 15.47
N ILE A 24 14.19 14.01 15.39
CA ILE A 24 13.22 12.89 15.50
C ILE A 24 13.47 11.77 14.46
N TRP A 25 14.24 12.09 13.42
CA TRP A 25 14.62 11.21 12.33
C TRP A 25 15.85 10.35 12.62
N TYR A 26 16.53 10.57 13.75
CA TYR A 26 17.74 9.84 14.14
C TYR A 26 17.64 9.36 15.58
N ASP A 27 18.18 8.17 15.88
CA ASP A 27 18.33 7.72 17.26
C ASP A 27 19.47 8.48 17.98
N ALA A 28 19.64 8.25 19.28
CA ALA A 28 20.71 8.85 20.08
C ALA A 28 22.13 8.48 19.60
N GLY A 29 22.26 7.45 18.75
CA GLY A 29 23.50 7.02 18.12
C GLY A 29 23.75 7.62 16.73
N GLY A 30 22.83 8.46 16.23
CA GLY A 30 22.92 9.06 14.90
C GLY A 30 22.49 8.15 13.75
N THR A 31 21.79 7.04 14.04
CA THR A 31 21.19 6.17 13.01
C THR A 31 19.88 6.77 12.53
N PHE A 32 19.68 6.88 11.21
CA PHE A 32 18.40 7.37 10.67
C PHE A 32 17.27 6.36 10.95
N ILE A 33 16.25 6.77 11.70
CA ILE A 33 15.09 5.96 12.10
C ILE A 33 13.77 6.36 11.41
N GLY A 34 13.75 7.47 10.66
CA GLY A 34 12.50 7.94 10.04
C GLY A 34 11.55 8.61 11.05
N ASP A 35 10.26 8.71 10.73
CA ASP A 35 9.22 9.23 11.64
C ASP A 35 8.73 8.19 12.66
N ASN A 36 9.33 6.99 12.63
CA ASN A 36 8.96 5.82 13.43
C ASN A 36 7.47 5.43 13.30
N LYS A 37 6.79 5.85 12.23
CA LYS A 37 5.39 5.50 11.98
C LYS A 37 5.30 4.15 11.29
N THR A 38 4.56 3.24 11.90
CA THR A 38 4.26 1.91 11.34
C THR A 38 2.86 1.80 10.75
N THR A 39 2.07 2.86 10.87
CA THR A 39 0.69 2.97 10.37
C THR A 39 0.54 4.29 9.61
N LEU A 40 -0.36 4.29 8.62
CA LEU A 40 -0.66 5.50 7.85
C LEU A 40 -1.55 6.43 8.69
N GLU A 41 -1.18 7.71 8.73
CA GLU A 41 -2.09 8.74 9.20
C GLU A 41 -3.18 9.01 8.17
N ALA A 42 -4.30 9.58 8.61
CA ALA A 42 -5.40 9.95 7.71
C ALA A 42 -4.97 10.88 6.55
N ALA A 43 -3.88 11.63 6.73
CA ALA A 43 -3.29 12.49 5.71
C ALA A 43 -2.63 11.70 4.56
N ASP A 44 -2.11 10.50 4.85
CA ASP A 44 -1.31 9.66 3.94
C ASP A 44 -2.07 8.44 3.43
N ASP A 45 -3.15 8.04 4.11
CA ASP A 45 -4.00 6.93 3.71
C ASP A 45 -4.87 7.29 2.48
N ALA A 46 -4.59 6.65 1.35
CA ALA A 46 -5.24 6.96 0.08
C ALA A 46 -6.76 6.79 0.12
N ALA A 47 -7.29 5.82 0.87
CA ALA A 47 -8.72 5.60 0.98
C ALA A 47 -9.38 6.68 1.85
N THR A 48 -8.76 7.02 2.99
CA THR A 48 -9.22 8.08 3.90
C THR A 48 -9.24 9.42 3.17
N ARG A 49 -8.18 9.74 2.41
CA ARG A 49 -8.09 10.98 1.64
C ARG A 49 -9.13 11.11 0.54
N LYS A 50 -9.61 9.98 0.00
CA LYS A 50 -10.58 9.97 -1.11
C LYS A 50 -12.03 9.83 -0.65
N LEU A 51 -12.28 9.06 0.40
CA LEU A 51 -13.63 8.71 0.85
C LEU A 51 -13.99 9.30 2.23
N GLY A 52 -13.03 9.85 2.96
CA GLY A 52 -13.21 10.36 4.31
C GLY A 52 -13.29 9.27 5.38
N SER A 53 -13.20 9.68 6.64
CA SER A 53 -13.37 8.78 7.79
C SER A 53 -14.79 8.17 7.79
N PRO A 54 -14.97 6.88 8.13
CA PRO A 54 -13.96 5.96 8.67
C PRO A 54 -13.32 5.01 7.63
N TRP A 55 -13.38 5.35 6.35
CA TRP A 55 -12.73 4.54 5.30
C TRP A 55 -11.22 4.62 5.41
N ARG A 56 -10.55 3.48 5.32
CA ARG A 56 -9.09 3.37 5.31
C ARG A 56 -8.60 2.27 4.38
N MET A 57 -7.30 2.23 4.12
CA MET A 57 -6.66 1.11 3.45
C MET A 57 -6.71 -0.14 4.34
N PRO A 58 -6.76 -1.34 3.74
CA PRO A 58 -6.78 -2.60 4.49
C PRO A 58 -5.45 -2.84 5.20
N THR A 59 -5.50 -3.37 6.42
CA THR A 59 -4.30 -3.78 7.17
C THR A 59 -3.79 -5.14 6.69
N LYS A 60 -2.61 -5.52 7.18
CA LYS A 60 -2.06 -6.85 6.99
C LYS A 60 -3.01 -7.93 7.49
N GLU A 61 -3.61 -7.74 8.66
CA GLU A 61 -4.45 -8.72 9.34
C GLU A 61 -5.74 -8.97 8.54
N GLU A 62 -6.37 -7.92 8.01
CA GLU A 62 -7.57 -8.05 7.17
C GLU A 62 -7.27 -8.74 5.84
N ILE A 63 -6.11 -8.43 5.23
CA ILE A 63 -5.68 -9.14 4.02
C ILE A 63 -5.35 -10.60 4.32
N ARG A 64 -4.77 -10.89 5.49
CA ARG A 64 -4.51 -12.26 5.94
C ARG A 64 -5.79 -13.03 6.15
N GLU A 65 -6.82 -12.42 6.74
CA GLU A 65 -8.15 -13.02 6.83
C GLU A 65 -8.70 -13.39 5.43
N LEU A 66 -8.57 -12.49 4.44
CA LEU A 66 -8.96 -12.81 3.06
C LEU A 66 -8.17 -13.99 2.49
N LEU A 67 -6.86 -14.06 2.74
CA LEU A 67 -5.99 -15.11 2.20
C LEU A 67 -6.23 -16.48 2.85
N ASP A 68 -6.36 -16.48 4.18
CA ASP A 68 -6.27 -17.66 5.03
C ASP A 68 -7.65 -18.24 5.40
N HIS A 69 -8.70 -17.41 5.38
CA HIS A 69 -10.04 -17.80 5.84
C HIS A 69 -11.15 -17.67 4.80
N CYS A 70 -10.87 -17.07 3.64
CA CYS A 70 -11.85 -16.98 2.55
C CYS A 70 -11.56 -17.97 1.43
N THR A 71 -12.61 -18.41 0.75
CA THR A 71 -12.46 -19.13 -0.53
C THR A 71 -12.33 -18.12 -1.65
N TRP A 72 -11.47 -18.41 -2.62
CA TRP A 72 -11.40 -17.58 -3.83
C TRP A 72 -11.64 -18.43 -5.05
N ASN A 73 -12.45 -17.89 -5.95
CA ASN A 73 -12.76 -18.48 -7.22
C ASN A 73 -12.46 -17.47 -8.32
N TRP A 74 -11.53 -17.82 -9.22
CA TRP A 74 -11.28 -17.01 -10.40
C TRP A 74 -12.48 -17.09 -11.34
N THR A 75 -13.01 -15.93 -11.74
CA THR A 75 -14.23 -15.84 -12.53
C THR A 75 -14.27 -14.55 -13.35
N THR A 76 -15.28 -14.43 -14.20
CA THR A 76 -15.61 -13.21 -14.92
C THR A 76 -16.94 -12.69 -14.41
N GLN A 77 -16.95 -11.47 -13.86
CA GLN A 77 -18.17 -10.78 -13.43
C GLN A 77 -18.34 -9.52 -14.28
N ASP A 78 -19.51 -9.37 -14.89
CA ASP A 78 -19.87 -8.22 -15.75
C ASP A 78 -18.81 -7.91 -16.84
N GLY A 79 -18.23 -8.96 -17.42
CA GLY A 79 -17.18 -8.87 -18.45
C GLY A 79 -15.78 -8.55 -17.93
N VAL A 80 -15.57 -8.49 -16.62
CA VAL A 80 -14.28 -8.23 -15.97
C VAL A 80 -13.77 -9.50 -15.31
N ASN A 81 -12.54 -9.91 -15.64
CA ASN A 81 -11.88 -11.02 -14.96
C ASN A 81 -11.42 -10.61 -13.55
N GLY A 82 -11.43 -11.57 -12.63
CA GLY A 82 -10.99 -11.35 -11.26
C GLY A 82 -11.30 -12.54 -10.37
N CYS A 83 -11.32 -12.28 -9.07
CA CYS A 83 -11.66 -13.28 -8.07
C CYS A 83 -12.94 -12.91 -7.32
N GLU A 84 -13.89 -13.82 -7.29
CA GLU A 84 -14.90 -13.83 -6.24
C GLU A 84 -14.26 -14.37 -4.97
N VAL A 85 -14.29 -13.60 -3.89
CA VAL A 85 -13.75 -13.95 -2.58
C VAL A 85 -14.91 -14.06 -1.60
N LYS A 86 -15.15 -15.28 -1.10
CA LYS A 86 -16.27 -15.59 -0.20
C LYS A 86 -15.77 -15.87 1.21
N GLY A 87 -16.28 -15.08 2.15
CA GLY A 87 -15.96 -15.21 3.57
C GLY A 87 -16.75 -16.32 4.26
N PRO A 88 -16.32 -16.74 5.46
CA PRO A 88 -17.02 -17.74 6.26
C PRO A 88 -18.40 -17.26 6.74
N ASN A 89 -18.63 -15.94 6.76
CA ASN A 89 -19.93 -15.33 7.04
C ASN A 89 -20.94 -15.47 5.89
N GLY A 90 -20.56 -16.09 4.77
CA GLY A 90 -21.42 -16.30 3.61
C GLY A 90 -21.45 -15.13 2.61
N ASN A 91 -20.89 -13.98 2.96
CA ASN A 91 -20.80 -12.83 2.07
C ASN A 91 -19.65 -12.97 1.08
N SER A 92 -19.83 -12.41 -0.12
CA SER A 92 -18.81 -12.38 -1.18
C SER A 92 -18.43 -10.95 -1.54
N ILE A 93 -17.17 -10.76 -1.94
CA ILE A 93 -16.71 -9.58 -2.66
C ILE A 93 -16.10 -10.01 -4.00
N PHE A 94 -16.09 -9.12 -4.98
CA PHE A 94 -15.34 -9.32 -6.22
C PHE A 94 -14.10 -8.42 -6.23
N LEU A 95 -12.94 -9.01 -6.52
CA LEU A 95 -11.67 -8.33 -6.71
C LEU A 95 -11.30 -8.40 -8.20
N PRO A 96 -11.45 -7.31 -8.95
CA PRO A 96 -11.03 -7.25 -10.35
C PRO A 96 -9.53 -7.54 -10.51
N ALA A 97 -9.19 -8.25 -11.58
CA ALA A 97 -7.85 -8.36 -12.12
C ALA A 97 -7.48 -7.07 -12.86
N ALA A 98 -7.44 -5.96 -12.13
CA ALA A 98 -7.21 -4.62 -12.69
C ALA A 98 -5.75 -4.40 -13.14
N GLY A 99 -4.84 -5.31 -12.77
CA GLY A 99 -3.42 -5.15 -12.96
C GLY A 99 -2.86 -3.97 -12.17
N TYR A 100 -1.78 -3.39 -12.68
CA TYR A 100 -1.14 -2.23 -12.08
C TYR A 100 -0.52 -1.25 -13.07
N ARG A 101 -0.26 -0.03 -12.60
CA ARG A 101 0.44 1.01 -13.37
C ARG A 101 1.91 1.14 -12.99
N LYS A 102 2.77 1.32 -14.00
CA LYS A 102 4.15 1.78 -13.86
C LYS A 102 4.38 2.92 -14.86
N GLY A 103 4.42 4.15 -14.36
CA GLY A 103 4.39 5.33 -15.23
C GLY A 103 3.10 5.37 -16.06
N SER A 104 3.21 5.51 -17.38
CA SER A 104 2.07 5.53 -18.30
C SER A 104 1.54 4.14 -18.68
N LEU A 105 2.28 3.07 -18.36
CA LEU A 105 1.98 1.71 -18.78
C LEU A 105 1.05 1.00 -17.79
N LEU A 106 0.15 0.17 -18.33
CA LEU A 106 -0.76 -0.71 -17.59
C LEU A 106 -0.33 -2.17 -17.83
N TYR A 107 -0.08 -2.90 -16.76
CA TYR A 107 0.39 -4.29 -16.79
C TYR A 107 -0.66 -5.22 -16.20
N TYR A 108 -0.75 -6.44 -16.73
CA TYR A 108 -1.57 -7.54 -16.21
C TYR A 108 -3.08 -7.28 -16.07
N ALA A 109 -3.59 -6.23 -16.72
CA ALA A 109 -5.03 -5.98 -16.77
C ALA A 109 -5.73 -7.18 -17.42
N GLY A 110 -6.71 -7.74 -16.71
CA GLY A 110 -7.45 -8.94 -17.09
C GLY A 110 -6.80 -10.27 -16.70
N SER A 111 -5.56 -10.26 -16.18
CA SER A 111 -4.81 -11.48 -15.84
C SER A 111 -4.31 -11.54 -14.39
N GLY A 112 -4.22 -10.41 -13.67
CA GLY A 112 -3.86 -10.38 -12.26
C GLY A 112 -4.35 -9.11 -11.55
N GLY A 113 -4.39 -9.14 -10.23
CA GLY A 113 -4.79 -8.00 -9.40
C GLY A 113 -3.79 -7.75 -8.28
N ASP A 114 -3.39 -6.48 -8.14
CA ASP A 114 -2.48 -6.01 -7.11
C ASP A 114 -3.14 -4.90 -6.30
N TYR A 115 -3.22 -5.09 -4.98
CA TYR A 115 -3.94 -4.22 -4.06
C TYR A 115 -3.06 -3.79 -2.89
N TRP A 116 -2.80 -2.48 -2.79
CA TRP A 116 -2.01 -1.92 -1.69
C TRP A 116 -2.71 -2.09 -0.35
N SER A 117 -1.90 -2.36 0.67
CA SER A 117 -2.27 -2.31 2.09
C SER A 117 -1.74 -1.05 2.76
N SER A 118 -2.20 -0.78 3.98
CA SER A 118 -1.60 0.25 4.85
C SER A 118 -0.27 -0.18 5.49
N SER A 119 0.25 -1.37 5.18
CA SER A 119 1.39 -1.97 5.88
C SER A 119 2.74 -1.68 5.21
N LEU A 120 3.69 -1.26 6.03
CA LEU A 120 5.09 -1.04 5.68
C LEU A 120 5.84 -2.36 5.40
N CYS A 121 6.77 -2.36 4.44
CA CYS A 121 7.80 -3.40 4.38
C CYS A 121 8.96 -3.03 5.32
N ALA A 122 9.08 -3.73 6.45
CA ALA A 122 10.10 -3.44 7.47
C ALA A 122 11.55 -3.63 6.98
N ALA A 123 11.76 -4.49 5.98
CA ALA A 123 13.10 -4.78 5.47
C ALA A 123 13.64 -3.69 4.53
N TYR A 124 12.74 -3.00 3.81
CA TYR A 124 13.14 -2.05 2.76
C TYR A 124 12.19 -0.85 2.73
N SER A 125 12.73 0.33 3.07
CA SER A 125 11.98 1.60 3.13
C SER A 125 11.42 2.04 1.77
N GLY A 126 11.95 1.55 0.65
CA GLY A 126 11.40 1.81 -0.69
C GLY A 126 10.17 0.98 -1.06
N LEU A 127 9.82 -0.02 -0.24
CA LEU A 127 8.76 -0.98 -0.54
C LEU A 127 7.55 -0.78 0.39
N ALA A 128 6.38 -1.25 -0.06
CA ALA A 128 5.17 -1.41 0.74
C ALA A 128 4.59 -2.80 0.49
N ARG A 129 3.68 -3.23 1.37
CA ARG A 129 3.06 -4.55 1.29
C ARG A 129 1.74 -4.52 0.51
N TYR A 130 1.47 -5.58 -0.23
CA TYR A 130 0.28 -5.70 -1.06
C TYR A 130 -0.25 -7.12 -1.15
N LEU A 131 -1.53 -7.23 -1.47
CA LEU A 131 -2.21 -8.45 -1.89
C LEU A 131 -2.07 -8.60 -3.40
N GLY A 132 -1.47 -9.71 -3.85
CA GLY A 132 -1.35 -10.06 -5.27
C GLY A 132 -2.09 -11.35 -5.56
N PHE A 133 -2.74 -11.44 -6.72
CA PHE A 133 -3.35 -12.68 -7.20
C PHE A 133 -3.44 -12.75 -8.72
N ASP A 134 -3.53 -13.97 -9.22
CA ASP A 134 -3.89 -14.32 -10.58
C ASP A 134 -4.77 -15.59 -10.58
N SER A 135 -4.99 -16.21 -11.74
CA SER A 135 -5.77 -17.46 -11.82
C SER A 135 -5.07 -18.67 -11.20
N GLY A 136 -3.75 -18.63 -11.00
CA GLY A 136 -2.93 -19.73 -10.49
C GLY A 136 -2.61 -19.62 -9.00
N GLY A 137 -2.67 -18.43 -8.41
CA GLY A 137 -2.35 -18.23 -7.00
C GLY A 137 -2.65 -16.86 -6.46
N ARG A 138 -2.44 -16.72 -5.15
CA ARG A 138 -2.61 -15.48 -4.39
C ARG A 138 -1.62 -15.42 -3.24
N GLY A 139 -1.29 -14.22 -2.79
CA GLY A 139 -0.36 -14.09 -1.68
C GLY A 139 -0.16 -12.67 -1.18
N TRP A 140 0.73 -12.60 -0.20
CA TRP A 140 1.13 -11.38 0.49
C TRP A 140 2.57 -11.05 0.12
N TYR A 141 2.76 -9.94 -0.58
CA TYR A 141 4.03 -9.59 -1.21
C TYR A 141 4.44 -8.16 -0.85
N ASP A 142 5.60 -7.75 -1.33
CA ASP A 142 6.08 -6.37 -1.24
C ASP A 142 6.66 -5.90 -2.59
N ASN A 143 6.44 -4.63 -2.91
CA ASN A 143 6.96 -4.02 -4.12
C ASN A 143 7.19 -2.52 -3.92
N GLY A 144 7.86 -1.88 -4.89
CA GLY A 144 8.18 -0.46 -4.86
C GLY A 144 6.93 0.40 -4.75
N ARG A 145 6.96 1.38 -3.83
CA ARG A 145 5.82 2.29 -3.59
C ARG A 145 5.45 3.16 -4.79
N TYR A 146 6.32 3.23 -5.80
CA TYR A 146 6.09 3.98 -7.03
C TYR A 146 5.14 3.27 -8.00
N TYR A 147 4.76 2.01 -7.74
CA TYR A 147 3.74 1.33 -8.54
C TYR A 147 2.32 1.79 -8.16
N GLY A 148 1.50 2.00 -9.17
CA GLY A 148 0.08 2.32 -9.01
C GLY A 148 -0.75 1.05 -8.90
N PHE A 149 -0.82 0.48 -7.70
CA PHE A 149 -1.71 -0.65 -7.40
C PHE A 149 -3.08 -0.13 -6.97
N SER A 150 -4.09 -1.00 -7.10
CA SER A 150 -5.44 -0.67 -6.66
C SER A 150 -5.51 -0.54 -5.14
N VAL A 151 -6.52 0.16 -4.63
CA VAL A 151 -6.86 0.18 -3.21
C VAL A 151 -8.30 -0.28 -3.10
N ARG A 152 -8.56 -1.28 -2.25
CA ARG A 152 -9.92 -1.71 -1.88
C ARG A 152 -10.16 -1.22 -0.44
N PRO A 153 -10.82 -0.06 -0.25
CA PRO A 153 -11.05 0.51 1.06
C PRO A 153 -11.85 -0.44 1.96
N VAL A 154 -11.55 -0.37 3.26
CA VAL A 154 -12.32 -1.03 4.31
C VAL A 154 -12.94 0.01 5.23
N ARG A 155 -14.02 -0.37 5.89
CA ARG A 155 -14.74 0.44 6.87
C ARG A 155 -14.96 -0.38 8.13
N PRO A 156 -14.31 -0.02 9.26
CA PRO A 156 -14.56 -0.64 10.56
C PRO A 156 -15.97 -0.39 11.09
#